data_AF-A0A835UXL7-F1
#
_entry.id   AF-A0A835UXL7-F1
#
_cell.length_a   1.000
_cell.length_b   1.000
_cell.length_c   1.000
_cell.angle_alpha   90.00
_cell.angle_beta   90.00
_cell.angle_gamma   90.00
#
_symmetry.space_group_name_H-M   'P 1'
#
loop_
_entity.id
_entity.type
_entity.pdbx_description
1 polymer ?
#
loop_
_entity_poly.entity_id
_entity_poly.type
_entity_poly.pdbx_seq_one_letter_code
_entity_poly.pdbx_strand_id
1 'polypeptide(L)'
;MALTVLDGTVVWSTNTGSSKAVSARLLDTGNLVVEDIKGKIVWQSFDFPTDTLLPSQPLTKNTKLISALSTYMPYSGYFEFYFDDSNVLRMTYNGPEVSSIYWPNPDQDVWANGRNIYNSSRYAVLDDMGKFLASDQFSFTAVDAGSPSIKRRLTLDYDGNLRLYSLEETGLWSISWQAILDKCQIHGLCGKNGICVSYPRLQCSCPPGYEMSDPSNWSMGCKPWFNLSCDTKTEDMEFMSLPYTDFWDLISAQQN
;
A
#
# COMPACT_ATOMS: atom_id res chain seq x y z
N MET A 1 -0.57 17.45 -22.23
CA MET A 1 -1.86 17.77 -21.58
C MET A 1 -1.58 18.54 -20.31
N ALA A 2 -2.41 19.53 -19.96
CA ALA A 2 -2.27 20.31 -18.74
C ALA A 2 -3.65 20.55 -18.10
N LEU A 3 -3.67 20.58 -16.76
CA LEU A 3 -4.83 20.97 -15.97
C LEU A 3 -4.59 22.38 -15.44
N THR A 4 -5.53 23.28 -15.71
CA THR A 4 -5.48 24.68 -15.28
C THR A 4 -6.68 25.00 -14.40
N VAL A 5 -6.46 25.83 -13.37
CA VAL A 5 -7.56 26.44 -12.60
C VAL A 5 -8.10 27.69 -13.30
N LEU A 6 -9.18 28.27 -12.78
CA LEU A 6 -9.94 29.36 -13.42
C LEU A 6 -9.11 30.61 -13.75
N ASP A 7 -8.05 30.88 -12.99
CA ASP A 7 -7.14 32.01 -13.23
C ASP A 7 -6.05 31.72 -14.29
N GLY A 8 -6.07 30.53 -14.90
CA GLY A 8 -5.10 30.09 -15.89
C GLY A 8 -3.83 29.44 -15.31
N THR A 9 -3.70 29.35 -13.98
CA THR A 9 -2.56 28.68 -13.34
C THR A 9 -2.57 27.19 -13.64
N VAL A 10 -1.46 26.66 -14.13
CA VAL A 10 -1.27 25.23 -14.37
C VAL A 10 -1.00 24.53 -13.04
N VAL A 11 -1.90 23.62 -12.63
CA VAL A 11 -1.76 22.84 -11.39
C VAL A 11 -1.16 21.45 -11.63
N TRP A 12 -1.24 20.95 -12.87
CA TRP A 12 -0.63 19.68 -13.26
C TRP A 12 -0.40 19.64 -14.77
N SER A 13 0.64 18.94 -15.22
CA SER A 13 0.83 18.67 -16.65
C SER A 13 1.62 17.39 -16.90
N THR A 14 1.45 16.81 -18.08
CA THR A 14 2.19 15.61 -18.51
C THR A 14 3.66 15.86 -18.82
N ASN A 15 4.12 17.14 -18.79
CA ASN A 15 5.49 17.54 -19.06
C ASN A 15 6.11 16.92 -20.33
N THR A 16 5.31 16.76 -21.39
CA THR A 16 5.71 16.09 -22.65
C THR A 16 6.76 16.87 -23.48
N GLY A 17 7.29 17.98 -22.95
CA GLY A 17 8.41 18.73 -23.52
C GLY A 17 8.18 19.16 -24.99
N SER A 18 9.21 18.97 -25.81
CA SER A 18 9.26 19.28 -27.25
C SER A 18 8.58 18.26 -28.16
N SER A 19 8.06 17.17 -27.60
CA SER A 19 7.27 16.22 -28.38
C SER A 19 5.96 16.92 -28.74
N LYS A 20 5.71 17.09 -30.04
CA LYS A 20 4.52 17.76 -30.58
C LYS A 20 3.29 16.88 -30.30
N ALA A 21 2.88 16.81 -29.04
CA ALA A 21 1.68 16.13 -28.61
C ALA A 21 0.47 16.81 -29.27
N VAL A 22 -0.35 16.04 -29.98
CA VAL A 22 -1.49 16.57 -30.75
C VAL A 22 -2.83 15.99 -30.30
N SER A 23 -2.83 14.85 -29.61
CA SER A 23 -4.07 14.22 -29.18
C SER A 23 -3.92 13.48 -27.85
N ALA A 24 -5.05 13.28 -27.19
CA ALA A 24 -5.19 12.41 -26.04
C ALA A 24 -6.35 11.45 -26.27
N ARG A 25 -6.20 10.18 -25.86
CA ARG A 25 -7.19 9.12 -26.05
C ARG A 25 -7.26 8.25 -24.81
N LEU A 26 -8.46 7.95 -24.34
CA LEU A 26 -8.69 6.90 -23.35
C LEU A 26 -8.90 5.58 -24.09
N LEU A 27 -8.04 4.59 -23.84
CA LEU A 27 -8.16 3.25 -24.41
C LEU A 27 -9.18 2.41 -23.62
N ASP A 28 -9.69 1.34 -24.24
CA ASP A 28 -10.64 0.41 -23.60
C ASP A 28 -10.05 -0.30 -22.37
N THR A 29 -8.72 -0.34 -22.26
CA THR A 29 -8.00 -0.84 -21.08
C THR A 29 -8.07 0.12 -19.88
N GLY A 30 -8.55 1.35 -20.08
CA GLY A 30 -8.50 2.44 -19.10
C GLY A 30 -7.21 3.26 -19.15
N ASN A 31 -6.27 2.93 -20.05
CA ASN A 31 -5.04 3.70 -20.22
C ASN A 31 -5.32 5.00 -20.97
N LEU A 32 -5.08 6.15 -20.34
CA LEU A 32 -5.13 7.46 -20.98
C LEU A 32 -3.77 7.73 -21.62
N VAL A 33 -3.73 7.81 -22.94
CA VAL A 33 -2.50 8.04 -23.72
C VAL A 33 -2.51 9.41 -24.35
N VAL A 34 -1.32 10.03 -24.44
CA VAL A 34 -1.07 11.24 -25.22
C VAL A 34 -0.14 10.87 -26.36
N GLU A 35 -0.51 11.28 -27.58
CA GLU A 35 0.18 10.88 -28.80
C GLU A 35 0.71 12.10 -29.57
N ASP A 36 1.84 11.90 -30.26
CA ASP A 36 2.36 12.86 -31.23
C ASP A 36 1.67 12.75 -32.60
N ILE A 37 2.04 13.62 -33.55
CA ILE A 37 1.45 13.64 -34.90
C ILE A 37 1.68 12.36 -35.71
N LYS A 38 2.64 11.52 -35.31
CA LYS A 38 2.92 10.22 -35.93
C LYS A 38 2.17 9.07 -35.24
N GLY A 39 1.33 9.36 -34.25
CA GLY A 39 0.63 8.36 -33.44
C GLY A 39 1.54 7.67 -32.42
N LYS A 40 2.72 8.21 -32.13
CA LYS A 40 3.59 7.66 -31.09
C LYS A 40 3.09 8.11 -29.72
N ILE A 41 2.91 7.16 -28.80
CA ILE A 41 2.62 7.45 -27.40
C ILE A 41 3.83 8.17 -26.79
N VAL A 42 3.61 9.40 -26.31
CA VAL A 42 4.62 10.24 -25.65
C VAL A 42 4.42 10.33 -24.14
N TRP A 43 3.22 9.94 -23.67
CA TRP A 43 2.88 9.80 -22.25
C TRP A 43 1.69 8.86 -22.12
N GLN A 44 1.62 8.09 -21.03
CA GLN A 44 0.49 7.23 -20.72
C GLN A 44 0.23 7.16 -19.21
N SER A 45 -1.04 7.08 -18.80
CA SER A 45 -1.41 7.06 -17.37
C SER A 45 -0.95 5.79 -16.67
N PHE A 46 -0.82 4.68 -17.39
CA PHE A 46 -0.36 3.42 -16.82
C PHE A 46 1.05 3.47 -16.24
N ASP A 47 1.89 4.41 -16.69
CA ASP A 47 3.23 4.66 -16.14
C ASP A 47 3.21 5.45 -14.81
N PHE A 48 2.04 5.97 -14.42
CA PHE A 48 1.83 6.79 -13.22
C PHE A 48 0.63 6.28 -12.42
N PRO A 49 0.68 5.05 -11.88
CA PRO A 49 -0.42 4.52 -11.07
C PRO A 49 -0.63 5.33 -9.78
N THR A 50 -1.83 5.23 -9.23
CA THR A 50 -2.21 5.79 -7.93
C THR A 50 -2.16 4.70 -6.85
N ASP A 51 -3.31 4.32 -6.30
CA ASP A 51 -3.51 3.22 -5.38
C ASP A 51 -3.92 1.92 -6.09
N THR A 52 -4.17 1.98 -7.41
CA THR A 52 -4.87 0.92 -8.15
C THR A 52 -4.12 0.51 -9.42
N LEU A 53 -4.03 -0.80 -9.66
CA LEU A 53 -3.65 -1.41 -10.93
C LEU A 53 -4.89 -1.97 -11.63
N LEU A 54 -5.00 -1.66 -12.93
CA LEU A 54 -5.97 -2.29 -13.81
C LEU A 54 -5.39 -3.53 -14.49
N PRO A 55 -6.25 -4.42 -15.02
CA PRO A 55 -5.79 -5.49 -15.89
C PRO A 55 -4.94 -4.96 -17.04
N SER A 56 -3.91 -5.71 -17.42
CA SER A 56 -2.89 -5.35 -18.43
C SER A 56 -2.01 -4.13 -18.07
N GLN A 57 -2.20 -3.49 -16.92
CA GLN A 57 -1.30 -2.46 -16.42
C GLN A 57 -0.10 -3.10 -15.72
N PRO A 58 1.14 -2.90 -16.20
CA PRO A 58 2.32 -3.44 -15.55
C PRO A 58 2.70 -2.62 -14.31
N LEU A 59 3.00 -3.30 -13.22
CA LEU A 59 3.79 -2.76 -12.13
C LEU A 59 5.27 -3.07 -12.42
N THR A 60 6.09 -2.03 -12.50
CA THR A 60 7.51 -2.11 -12.83
C THR A 60 8.39 -1.57 -11.70
N LYS A 61 9.72 -1.71 -11.82
CA LYS A 61 10.70 -1.08 -10.92
C LYS A 61 10.54 0.44 -10.72
N ASN A 62 9.92 1.13 -11.67
CA ASN A 62 9.81 2.60 -11.66
C ASN A 62 8.45 3.09 -11.12
N THR A 63 7.55 2.16 -10.79
CA THR A 63 6.18 2.45 -10.39
C THR A 63 5.89 1.84 -9.04
N LYS A 64 5.03 2.47 -8.26
CA LYS A 64 4.53 1.96 -6.99
C LYS A 64 3.07 2.32 -6.83
N LEU A 65 2.33 1.53 -6.07
CA LEU A 65 1.04 1.97 -5.57
C LEU A 65 1.22 2.69 -4.26
N ILE A 66 0.48 3.78 -4.08
CA ILE A 66 0.42 4.53 -2.82
C ILE A 66 -1.06 4.57 -2.44
N SER A 67 -1.39 4.09 -1.25
CA SER A 67 -2.77 4.07 -0.79
C SER A 67 -3.37 5.47 -0.72
N ALA A 68 -4.69 5.57 -0.71
CA ALA A 68 -5.35 6.78 -0.24
C ALA A 68 -5.09 6.98 1.27
N LEU A 69 -5.21 8.22 1.74
CA LEU A 69 -5.09 8.57 3.16
C LEU A 69 -6.29 8.04 3.97
N SER A 70 -7.49 8.10 3.40
CA SER A 70 -8.69 7.51 3.98
C SER A 70 -9.74 7.27 2.89
N THR A 71 -10.85 6.61 3.25
CA THR A 71 -12.00 6.38 2.36
C THR A 71 -12.54 7.66 1.70
N TYR A 72 -12.44 8.80 2.38
CA TYR A 72 -13.01 10.07 1.91
C TYR A 72 -11.95 11.09 1.47
N MET A 73 -10.67 10.78 1.64
CA MET A 73 -9.56 11.67 1.32
C MET A 73 -8.61 10.98 0.34
N PRO A 74 -8.71 11.28 -0.97
CA PRO A 74 -7.92 10.62 -2.01
C PRO A 74 -6.46 11.12 -2.08
N TYR A 75 -5.98 11.81 -1.05
CA TYR A 75 -4.57 12.19 -0.92
C TYR A 75 -3.71 10.96 -0.68
N SER A 76 -2.42 11.04 -1.00
CA SER A 76 -1.47 9.98 -0.71
C SER A 76 -1.45 9.67 0.80
N GLY A 77 -1.70 8.41 1.13
CA GLY A 77 -1.53 7.86 2.46
C GLY A 77 -0.10 7.39 2.69
N TYR A 78 0.06 6.51 3.68
CA TYR A 78 1.37 6.04 4.13
C TYR A 78 1.71 4.63 3.66
N PHE A 79 0.80 3.92 2.99
CA PHE A 79 1.05 2.56 2.55
C PHE A 79 1.55 2.53 1.12
N GLU A 80 2.58 1.74 0.87
CA GLU A 80 3.18 1.59 -0.45
C GLU A 80 3.25 0.12 -0.87
N PHE A 81 3.05 -0.16 -2.16
CA PHE A 81 3.26 -1.49 -2.77
C PHE A 81 4.17 -1.37 -3.98
N TYR A 82 5.34 -1.99 -3.93
CA TYR A 82 6.41 -1.80 -4.91
C TYR A 82 7.42 -2.95 -4.92
N PHE A 83 8.26 -3.00 -5.96
CA PHE A 83 9.45 -3.84 -5.99
C PHE A 83 10.61 -3.15 -5.29
N ASP A 84 11.20 -3.80 -4.29
CA ASP A 84 12.41 -3.30 -3.63
C ASP A 84 13.69 -3.56 -4.45
N ASP A 85 14.83 -3.19 -3.87
CA ASP A 85 16.15 -3.40 -4.49
C ASP A 85 16.58 -4.87 -4.56
N SER A 86 15.93 -5.75 -3.79
CA SER A 86 16.13 -7.21 -3.88
C SER A 86 15.27 -7.87 -4.97
N ASN A 87 14.51 -7.09 -5.74
CA ASN A 87 13.56 -7.54 -6.77
C ASN A 87 12.30 -8.22 -6.22
N VAL A 88 11.96 -8.00 -4.94
CA VAL A 88 10.80 -8.61 -4.28
C VAL A 88 9.68 -7.58 -4.13
N LEU A 89 8.43 -8.00 -4.36
CA LEU A 89 7.26 -7.17 -4.07
C LEU A 89 7.06 -7.07 -2.56
N ARG A 90 7.01 -5.83 -2.07
CA ARG A 90 6.79 -5.51 -0.67
C ARG A 90 5.60 -4.59 -0.48
N MET A 91 4.94 -4.73 0.67
CA MET A 91 4.08 -3.68 1.21
C MET A 91 4.76 -3.05 2.43
N THR A 92 4.76 -1.72 2.45
CA THR A 92 5.39 -0.95 3.53
C THR A 92 4.45 0.08 4.10
N TYR A 93 4.66 0.39 5.37
CA TYR A 93 4.12 1.58 6.01
C TYR A 93 5.25 2.59 6.06
N ASN A 94 5.05 3.76 5.48
CA ASN A 94 6.02 4.84 5.38
C ASN A 94 5.45 6.09 6.06
N GLY A 95 5.25 5.99 7.37
CA GLY A 95 4.67 7.06 8.18
C GLY A 95 5.67 8.16 8.55
N PRO A 96 5.21 9.22 9.25
CA PRO A 96 6.06 10.36 9.60
C PRO A 96 7.21 10.03 10.56
N GLU A 97 7.02 9.06 11.46
CA GLU A 97 8.00 8.71 12.49
C GLU A 97 8.79 7.44 12.16
N VAL A 98 8.15 6.47 11.52
CA VAL A 98 8.69 5.14 11.30
C VAL A 98 8.29 4.61 9.93
N SER A 99 9.18 3.83 9.34
CA SER A 99 8.95 3.11 8.10
C SER A 99 9.26 1.64 8.32
N SER A 100 8.36 0.74 7.92
CA SER A 100 8.57 -0.70 8.07
C SER A 100 7.91 -1.49 6.96
N ILE A 101 8.52 -2.64 6.66
CA ILE A 101 8.00 -3.65 5.76
C ILE A 101 7.18 -4.61 6.60
N TYR A 102 5.91 -4.80 6.25
CA TYR A 102 5.02 -5.74 6.93
C TYR A 102 4.55 -6.89 6.03
N TRP A 103 4.88 -6.85 4.74
CA TRP A 103 4.58 -7.92 3.81
C TRP A 103 5.62 -8.02 2.69
N PRO A 104 6.01 -9.23 2.25
CA PRO A 104 5.65 -10.55 2.80
C PRO A 104 6.16 -10.72 4.25
N ASN A 105 5.86 -11.83 4.92
CA ASN A 105 6.10 -11.95 6.37
C ASN A 105 7.53 -11.52 6.73
N PRO A 106 7.71 -10.42 7.48
CA PRO A 106 9.03 -9.84 7.74
C PRO A 106 9.90 -10.71 8.66
N ASP A 107 9.31 -11.64 9.40
CA ASP A 107 10.03 -12.57 10.29
C ASP A 107 10.60 -13.77 9.54
N GLN A 108 10.28 -13.88 8.25
CA GLN A 108 10.74 -14.94 7.37
C GLN A 108 11.71 -14.37 6.34
N ASP A 109 12.72 -15.16 5.98
CA ASP A 109 13.56 -14.81 4.84
C ASP A 109 12.77 -14.86 3.52
N VAL A 110 13.42 -14.39 2.45
CA VAL A 110 12.84 -14.34 1.11
C VAL A 110 12.38 -15.73 0.62
N TRP A 111 13.16 -16.78 0.87
CA TRP A 111 12.88 -18.13 0.37
C TRP A 111 11.75 -18.79 1.13
N ALA A 112 11.69 -18.61 2.45
CA ALA A 112 10.60 -19.04 3.31
C ALA A 112 9.28 -18.37 2.92
N ASN A 113 9.33 -17.11 2.46
CA ASN A 113 8.20 -16.41 1.86
C ASN A 113 7.86 -16.85 0.41
N GLY A 114 8.57 -17.86 -0.12
CA GLY A 114 8.35 -18.38 -1.47
C GLY A 114 8.67 -17.38 -2.58
N ARG A 115 9.59 -16.44 -2.33
CA ARG A 115 9.98 -15.40 -3.28
C ARG A 115 11.27 -15.73 -4.02
N ASN A 116 11.44 -15.13 -5.20
CA ASN A 116 12.62 -15.30 -6.04
C ASN A 116 13.32 -13.95 -6.32
N ILE A 117 14.52 -13.79 -5.79
CA ILE A 117 15.35 -12.58 -5.96
C ILE A 117 16.18 -12.56 -7.25
N TYR A 118 16.32 -13.70 -7.93
CA TYR A 118 17.21 -13.83 -9.10
C TYR A 118 16.61 -13.23 -10.38
N ASN A 119 15.29 -13.07 -10.43
CA ASN A 119 14.61 -12.43 -11.56
C ASN A 119 14.55 -10.91 -11.37
N SER A 120 15.51 -10.19 -11.94
CA SER A 120 15.65 -8.74 -11.81
C SER A 120 14.75 -7.91 -12.73
N SER A 121 13.82 -8.54 -13.46
CA SER A 121 12.90 -7.83 -14.36
C SER A 121 11.97 -6.88 -13.60
N ARG A 122 11.66 -7.16 -12.32
CA ARG A 122 10.77 -6.35 -11.46
C ARG A 122 9.50 -5.97 -12.21
N TYR A 123 8.78 -7.00 -12.63
CA TYR A 123 7.61 -6.90 -13.48
C TYR A 123 6.47 -7.70 -12.86
N ALA A 124 5.31 -7.09 -12.71
CA ALA A 124 4.10 -7.78 -12.30
C ALA A 124 2.89 -7.27 -13.08
N VAL A 125 1.91 -8.13 -13.31
CA VAL A 125 0.70 -7.77 -14.07
C VAL A 125 -0.49 -8.59 -13.60
N LEU A 126 -1.65 -7.94 -13.55
CA LEU A 126 -2.96 -8.58 -13.40
C LEU A 126 -3.52 -8.83 -14.81
N ASP A 127 -3.95 -10.06 -15.10
CA ASP A 127 -4.65 -10.37 -16.34
C ASP A 127 -6.18 -10.21 -16.20
N ASP A 128 -6.86 -10.18 -17.35
CA ASP A 128 -8.32 -10.06 -17.40
C ASP A 128 -9.05 -11.27 -16.81
N MET A 129 -8.37 -12.42 -16.64
CA MET A 129 -8.94 -13.62 -16.04
C MET A 129 -8.90 -13.62 -14.51
N GLY A 130 -8.28 -12.61 -13.90
CA GLY A 130 -8.16 -12.48 -12.45
C GLY A 130 -6.91 -13.15 -11.87
N LYS A 131 -5.89 -13.40 -12.68
CA LYS A 131 -4.61 -13.93 -12.22
C LYS A 131 -3.56 -12.81 -12.16
N PHE A 132 -2.90 -12.70 -11.03
CA PHE A 132 -1.75 -11.82 -10.86
C PHE A 132 -0.47 -12.64 -10.89
N LEU A 133 0.51 -12.17 -11.64
CA LEU A 133 1.82 -12.80 -11.77
C LEU A 133 2.90 -11.74 -11.57
N ALA A 134 3.91 -12.06 -10.76
CA ALA A 134 5.06 -11.22 -10.52
C ALA A 134 6.37 -11.97 -10.80
N SER A 135 7.40 -11.19 -11.14
CA SER A 135 8.74 -11.69 -11.44
C SER A 135 9.40 -12.39 -10.25
N ASP A 136 9.02 -12.03 -9.02
CA ASP A 136 9.53 -12.59 -7.76
C ASP A 136 8.82 -13.90 -7.37
N GLN A 137 8.12 -14.55 -8.30
CA GLN A 137 7.37 -15.79 -8.10
C GLN A 137 6.08 -15.62 -7.28
N PHE A 138 5.77 -14.41 -6.81
CA PHE A 138 4.46 -14.15 -6.23
C PHE A 138 3.37 -14.28 -7.28
N SER A 139 2.30 -14.97 -6.91
CA SER A 139 1.09 -15.06 -7.71
C SER A 139 -0.13 -15.29 -6.83
N PHE A 140 -1.27 -14.83 -7.33
CA PHE A 140 -2.56 -15.17 -6.76
C PHE A 140 -3.60 -15.24 -7.87
N THR A 141 -4.77 -15.77 -7.53
CA THR A 141 -5.89 -15.91 -8.44
C THR A 141 -7.16 -15.53 -7.71
N ALA A 142 -8.01 -14.75 -8.37
CA ALA A 142 -9.33 -14.39 -7.87
C ALA A 142 -10.17 -15.63 -7.58
N VAL A 143 -11.02 -15.59 -6.56
CA VAL A 143 -11.98 -16.69 -6.29
C VAL A 143 -12.99 -16.88 -7.43
N ASP A 144 -13.24 -15.83 -8.22
CA ASP A 144 -14.14 -15.80 -9.37
C ASP A 144 -13.40 -15.82 -10.72
N ALA A 145 -12.15 -16.30 -10.73
CA ALA A 145 -11.30 -16.30 -11.90
C ALA A 145 -11.88 -17.13 -13.06
N GLY A 146 -11.41 -16.84 -14.28
CA GLY A 146 -11.74 -17.58 -15.49
C GLY A 146 -12.77 -16.92 -16.40
N SER A 147 -13.33 -15.76 -16.00
CA SER A 147 -14.15 -14.93 -16.89
C SER A 147 -13.46 -13.60 -17.21
N PRO A 148 -13.16 -13.32 -18.50
CA PRO A 148 -12.57 -12.04 -18.92
C PRO A 148 -13.58 -10.89 -18.99
N SER A 149 -14.88 -11.16 -18.85
CA SER A 149 -15.91 -10.11 -18.86
C SER A 149 -16.01 -9.35 -17.53
N ILE A 150 -15.53 -9.96 -16.43
CA ILE A 150 -15.56 -9.36 -15.10
C ILE A 150 -14.54 -8.23 -15.06
N LYS A 151 -15.01 -7.01 -14.78
CA LYS A 151 -14.13 -5.86 -14.58
C LYS A 151 -13.45 -6.01 -13.23
N ARG A 152 -12.13 -5.85 -13.22
CA ARG A 152 -11.30 -6.05 -12.03
C ARG A 152 -10.42 -4.84 -11.75
N ARG A 153 -10.07 -4.66 -10.49
CA ARG A 153 -9.05 -3.71 -10.05
C ARG A 153 -8.30 -4.26 -8.85
N LEU A 154 -6.98 -4.12 -8.84
CA LEU A 154 -6.13 -4.45 -7.70
C LEU A 154 -5.77 -3.16 -6.99
N THR A 155 -6.26 -2.96 -5.78
CA THR A 155 -6.13 -1.70 -5.05
C THR A 155 -5.38 -1.93 -3.73
N LEU A 156 -4.40 -1.08 -3.45
CA LEU A 156 -3.82 -0.93 -2.11
C LEU A 156 -4.71 0.02 -1.32
N ASP A 157 -5.58 -0.56 -0.49
CA ASP A 157 -6.57 0.22 0.24
C ASP A 157 -5.93 1.08 1.33
N TYR A 158 -6.67 2.08 1.80
CA TYR A 158 -6.23 3.01 2.85
C TYR A 158 -5.87 2.32 4.18
N ASP A 159 -6.31 1.08 4.40
CA ASP A 159 -5.97 0.26 5.55
C ASP A 159 -4.70 -0.60 5.34
N GLY A 160 -3.93 -0.33 4.28
CA GLY A 160 -2.66 -0.98 3.98
C GLY A 160 -2.79 -2.39 3.41
N ASN A 161 -3.99 -2.87 3.11
CA ASN A 161 -4.17 -4.19 2.53
C ASN A 161 -4.33 -4.11 1.01
N LEU A 162 -3.64 -5.00 0.30
CA LEU A 162 -3.80 -5.16 -1.13
C LEU A 162 -4.98 -6.09 -1.42
N ARG A 163 -5.99 -5.59 -2.13
CA ARG A 163 -7.22 -6.32 -2.45
C ARG A 163 -7.51 -6.33 -3.93
N LEU A 164 -7.88 -7.50 -4.44
CA LEU A 164 -8.48 -7.62 -5.76
C LEU A 164 -9.99 -7.47 -5.62
N TYR A 165 -10.55 -6.56 -6.39
CA TYR A 165 -11.97 -6.33 -6.49
C TYR A 165 -12.49 -6.80 -7.84
N SER A 166 -13.65 -7.44 -7.82
CA SER A 166 -14.45 -7.79 -8.99
C SER A 166 -15.74 -6.97 -9.00
N LEU A 167 -16.11 -6.45 -10.17
CA LEU A 167 -17.35 -5.72 -10.35
C LEU A 167 -18.49 -6.70 -10.56
N GLU A 168 -19.47 -6.68 -9.67
CA GLU A 168 -20.69 -7.47 -9.76
C GLU A 168 -21.69 -6.87 -10.76
N GLU A 169 -22.65 -7.68 -11.20
CA GLU A 169 -23.77 -7.22 -12.05
C GLU A 169 -24.61 -6.13 -11.37
N THR A 170 -24.60 -6.09 -10.02
CA THR A 170 -25.25 -5.05 -9.21
C THR A 170 -24.57 -3.68 -9.35
N GLY A 171 -23.37 -3.62 -9.93
CA GLY A 171 -22.51 -2.43 -9.97
C GLY A 171 -21.69 -2.21 -8.71
N LEU A 172 -21.75 -3.11 -7.73
CA LEU A 172 -20.94 -3.07 -6.53
C LEU A 172 -19.61 -3.81 -6.72
N TRP A 173 -18.59 -3.35 -6.01
CA TRP A 173 -17.30 -4.04 -5.94
C TRP A 173 -17.30 -5.05 -4.80
N SER A 174 -16.98 -6.30 -5.10
CA SER A 174 -16.72 -7.32 -4.08
C SER A 174 -15.27 -7.75 -4.08
N ILE A 175 -14.77 -8.14 -2.90
CA ILE A 175 -13.40 -8.58 -2.71
C ILE A 175 -13.29 -10.02 -3.21
N SER A 176 -12.53 -10.25 -4.27
CA SER A 176 -12.30 -11.58 -4.85
C SER A 176 -10.94 -12.16 -4.45
N TRP A 177 -10.06 -11.36 -3.83
CA TRP A 177 -8.84 -11.80 -3.15
C TRP A 177 -8.30 -10.69 -2.23
N GLN A 178 -7.59 -11.04 -1.16
CA GLN A 178 -6.85 -10.07 -0.32
C GLN A 178 -5.53 -10.66 0.20
N ALA A 179 -4.52 -9.81 0.37
CA ALA A 179 -3.18 -10.24 0.77
C ALA A 179 -3.08 -10.67 2.23
N ILE A 180 -3.74 -9.92 3.13
CA ILE A 180 -3.62 -10.11 4.59
C ILE A 180 -5.00 -10.37 5.18
N LEU A 181 -5.14 -11.45 5.94
CA LEU A 181 -6.37 -11.79 6.67
C LEU A 181 -6.39 -11.17 8.07
N ASP A 182 -5.26 -11.26 8.78
CA ASP A 182 -5.09 -10.69 10.11
C ASP A 182 -4.61 -9.25 10.01
N LYS A 183 -5.51 -8.30 10.23
CA LYS A 183 -5.24 -6.86 10.03
C LYS A 183 -4.11 -6.33 10.92
N CYS A 184 -3.88 -6.90 12.09
CA CYS A 184 -2.80 -6.48 12.99
C CYS A 184 -1.40 -6.83 12.47
N GLN A 185 -1.31 -7.69 11.43
CA GLN A 185 -0.08 -7.85 10.67
C GLN A 185 0.25 -6.63 9.80
N ILE A 186 -0.69 -5.71 9.60
CA ILE A 186 -0.45 -4.45 8.87
C ILE A 186 0.06 -3.41 9.87
N HIS A 187 1.31 -3.01 9.69
CA HIS A 187 1.92 -1.99 10.54
C HIS A 187 1.26 -0.61 10.37
N GLY A 188 1.16 0.18 11.45
CA GLY A 188 0.68 1.56 11.39
C GLY A 188 -0.84 1.76 11.54
N LEU A 189 -1.64 0.70 11.70
CA LEU A 189 -3.10 0.82 11.90
C LEU A 189 -3.50 1.49 13.22
N CYS A 190 -2.80 1.16 14.32
CA CYS A 190 -3.08 1.69 15.66
C CYS A 190 -2.12 2.79 16.11
N GLY A 191 -1.27 3.28 15.19
CA GLY A 191 -0.25 4.28 15.49
C GLY A 191 0.80 3.80 16.52
N LYS A 192 1.70 4.72 16.88
CA LYS A 192 2.80 4.45 17.81
C LYS A 192 2.29 4.04 19.19
N ASN A 193 2.92 3.03 19.80
CA ASN A 193 2.54 2.49 21.11
C ASN A 193 1.08 2.00 21.20
N GLY A 194 0.38 1.82 20.08
CA GLY A 194 -0.97 1.25 20.06
C GLY A 194 -0.93 -0.27 20.00
N ILE A 195 -1.73 -0.92 20.84
CA ILE A 195 -1.96 -2.38 20.79
C ILE A 195 -3.09 -2.64 19.79
N CYS A 196 -2.85 -3.55 18.86
CA CYS A 196 -3.82 -3.94 17.84
C CYS A 196 -4.47 -5.30 18.19
N VAL A 197 -5.78 -5.37 18.03
CA VAL A 197 -6.55 -6.62 18.12
C VAL A 197 -7.43 -6.77 16.87
N SER A 198 -7.24 -7.85 16.10
CA SER A 198 -7.95 -8.07 14.83
C SER A 198 -9.33 -8.70 14.97
N TYR A 199 -9.57 -9.49 16.03
CA TYR A 199 -10.78 -10.28 16.19
C TYR A 199 -11.64 -9.74 17.35
N PRO A 200 -12.97 -9.51 17.16
CA PRO A 200 -13.79 -9.80 15.98
C PRO A 200 -13.78 -8.69 14.90
N ARG A 201 -13.21 -7.53 15.20
CA ARG A 201 -12.94 -6.42 14.28
C ARG A 201 -11.65 -5.75 14.74
N LEU A 202 -11.02 -5.00 13.84
CA LEU A 202 -9.86 -4.17 14.19
C LEU A 202 -10.22 -3.22 15.35
N GLN A 203 -9.54 -3.40 16.47
CA GLN A 203 -9.63 -2.56 17.65
C GLN A 203 -8.23 -2.14 18.05
N CYS A 204 -8.09 -0.88 18.43
CA CYS A 204 -6.86 -0.33 18.97
C CYS A 204 -7.09 0.02 20.44
N SER A 205 -6.06 -0.19 21.25
CA SER A 205 -6.05 0.16 22.67
C SER A 205 -4.67 0.65 23.08
N CYS A 206 -4.60 1.50 24.10
CA CYS A 206 -3.32 1.90 24.67
C CYS A 206 -2.88 0.91 25.75
N PRO A 207 -1.57 0.65 25.87
CA PRO A 207 -1.03 -0.11 26.98
C PRO A 207 -1.31 0.60 28.32
N PRO A 208 -1.28 -0.11 29.46
CA PRO A 208 -1.37 0.51 30.76
C PRO A 208 -0.30 1.59 30.93
N GLY A 209 -0.66 2.73 31.53
CA GLY A 209 0.27 3.87 31.61
C GLY A 209 0.22 4.81 30.40
N TYR A 210 -0.58 4.50 29.39
CA TYR A 210 -0.72 5.31 28.18
C TYR A 210 -2.17 5.68 27.90
N GLU A 211 -2.35 6.79 27.20
CA GLU A 211 -3.62 7.28 26.70
C GLU A 211 -3.53 7.62 25.21
N MET A 212 -4.68 7.74 24.55
CA MET A 212 -4.72 8.12 23.13
C MET A 212 -4.07 9.50 22.95
N SER A 213 -3.20 9.62 21.95
CA SER A 213 -2.62 10.90 21.58
C SER A 213 -3.68 11.88 21.08
N ASP A 214 -4.61 11.37 20.27
CA ASP A 214 -5.79 12.08 19.76
C ASP A 214 -7.03 11.18 19.97
N PRO A 215 -8.04 11.59 20.78
CA PRO A 215 -9.24 10.80 21.06
C PRO A 215 -10.07 10.40 19.83
N SER A 216 -9.88 11.06 18.70
CA SER A 216 -10.63 10.82 17.46
C SER A 216 -9.86 10.01 16.42
N ASN A 217 -8.55 9.80 16.62
CA ASN A 217 -7.68 9.25 15.59
C ASN A 217 -6.63 8.28 16.15
N TRP A 218 -6.94 6.99 16.07
CA TRP A 218 -6.02 5.91 16.47
C TRP A 218 -4.71 5.86 15.68
N SER A 219 -4.65 6.42 14.46
CA SER A 219 -3.37 6.45 13.72
C SER A 219 -2.30 7.32 14.40
N MET A 220 -2.69 8.22 15.31
CA MET A 220 -1.76 9.01 16.14
C MET A 220 -1.21 8.23 17.34
N GLY A 221 -1.71 7.02 17.58
CA GLY A 221 -1.23 6.13 18.61
C GLY A 221 -1.48 6.62 20.03
N CYS A 222 -0.56 6.26 20.91
CA CYS A 222 -0.66 6.45 22.34
C CYS A 222 0.56 7.18 22.90
N LYS A 223 0.30 8.06 23.87
CA LYS A 223 1.32 8.79 24.63
C LYS A 223 1.24 8.40 26.11
N PRO A 224 2.37 8.41 26.84
CA PRO A 224 2.33 8.20 28.28
C PRO A 224 1.62 9.38 28.95
N TRP A 225 0.83 9.11 30.00
CA TRP A 225 0.27 10.19 30.86
C TRP A 225 1.25 10.63 31.96
N PHE A 226 2.42 9.98 32.03
CA PHE A 226 3.53 10.30 32.91
C PHE A 226 4.75 10.81 32.13
N ASN A 227 5.71 11.45 32.82
CA ASN A 227 6.90 12.01 32.19
C ASN A 227 8.07 11.02 32.21
N LEU A 228 8.50 10.58 31.04
CA LEU A 228 9.72 9.79 30.84
C LEU A 228 10.96 10.72 30.85
N SER A 229 11.32 11.29 32.00
CA SER A 229 12.57 12.02 32.15
C SER A 229 13.55 11.24 33.01
N CYS A 230 14.72 10.91 32.46
CA CYS A 230 15.80 10.24 33.18
C CYS A 230 16.56 11.17 34.15
N ASP A 231 16.22 12.45 34.22
CA ASP A 231 16.98 13.45 34.99
C ASP A 231 16.50 13.59 36.45
N THR A 232 15.35 13.01 36.80
CA THR A 232 14.79 13.06 38.16
C THR A 232 15.02 11.76 38.91
N LYS A 233 15.89 11.82 39.94
CA LYS A 233 16.19 10.74 40.91
C LYS A 233 14.98 10.33 41.81
N THR A 234 13.74 10.49 41.37
CA THR A 234 12.58 10.51 42.27
C THR A 234 11.35 9.73 41.83
N GLU A 235 11.39 8.94 40.76
CA GLU A 235 10.29 8.01 40.46
C GLU A 235 10.83 6.62 40.13
N ASP A 236 10.44 5.62 40.94
CA ASP A 236 10.71 4.21 40.68
C ASP A 236 9.94 3.81 39.41
N MET A 237 10.65 3.70 38.28
CA MET A 237 10.07 3.19 37.05
C MET A 237 10.06 1.67 37.05
N GLU A 238 8.91 1.07 36.78
CA GLU A 238 8.75 -0.38 36.64
C GLU A 238 8.39 -0.72 35.19
N PHE A 239 8.96 -1.82 34.69
CA PHE A 239 8.56 -2.38 33.41
C PHE A 239 7.34 -3.28 33.60
N MET A 240 6.28 -3.01 32.84
CA MET A 240 5.10 -3.85 32.82
C MET A 240 5.18 -4.85 31.66
N SER A 241 4.98 -6.13 31.97
CA SER A 241 4.85 -7.16 30.93
C SER A 241 3.50 -7.02 30.22
N LEU A 242 3.51 -7.05 28.89
CA LEU A 242 2.32 -7.16 28.05
C LEU A 242 2.23 -8.59 27.50
N PRO A 243 1.54 -9.50 28.21
CA PRO A 243 1.43 -10.89 27.76
C PRO A 243 0.56 -10.97 26.51
N TYR A 244 0.88 -11.95 25.64
CA TYR A 244 0.15 -12.21 24.38
C TYR A 244 0.21 -11.05 23.36
N THR A 245 1.21 -10.18 23.48
CA THR A 245 1.47 -9.10 22.53
C THR A 245 2.76 -9.38 21.76
N ASP A 246 2.71 -9.18 20.45
CA ASP A 246 3.91 -9.15 19.60
C ASP A 246 4.34 -7.71 19.37
N PHE A 247 5.65 -7.47 19.27
CA PHE A 247 6.23 -6.14 19.13
C PHE A 247 6.86 -6.00 17.75
N TRP A 248 6.35 -5.04 16.99
CA TRP A 248 6.99 -4.60 15.76
C TRP A 248 8.41 -4.07 16.05
N ASP A 249 9.38 -4.47 15.23
CA ASP A 249 10.80 -4.08 15.23
C ASP A 249 11.75 -4.67 16.29
N LEU A 250 11.33 -5.60 17.16
CA LEU A 250 12.25 -6.22 18.15
C LEU A 250 12.92 -7.53 17.71
N ILE A 251 12.55 -8.10 16.56
CA ILE A 251 13.12 -9.38 16.08
C ILE A 251 14.55 -9.21 15.51
N SER A 252 15.00 -7.97 15.25
CA SER A 252 16.39 -7.70 14.85
C SER A 252 17.41 -7.70 16.01
N ALA A 253 16.96 -7.86 17.27
CA ALA A 253 17.85 -7.86 18.45
C ALA A 253 18.22 -9.26 18.97
N GLN A 254 17.81 -10.36 18.30
CA GLN A 254 18.08 -11.74 18.75
C GLN A 254 18.90 -12.62 17.79
N GLN A 255 19.63 -12.04 16.84
CA GLN A 255 20.69 -12.78 16.14
C GLN A 255 22.06 -12.30 16.65
N ASN A 256 22.53 -13.01 17.68
CA ASN A 256 23.95 -13.08 18.06
C ASN A 256 24.81 -13.53 16.88
#